data_AF-E9GYS0-F1
#
_entry.id   AF-E9GYS0-F1
#
_cell.length_a   1.000
_cell.length_b   1.000
_cell.length_c   1.000
_cell.angle_alpha   90.00
_cell.angle_beta   90.00
_cell.angle_gamma   90.00
#
_symmetry.space_group_name_H-M   'P 1'
#
loop_
_entity.id
_entity.type
_entity.pdbx_description
1 polymer ?
#
loop_
_entity_poly.entity_id
_entity_poly.type
_entity_poly.pdbx_seq_one_letter_code
_entity_poly.pdbx_strand_id
1 'polypeptide(L)'
;MLSGSSRSSDATIDSASQARSAAAISAATTSSFANIGSNLPATPSSTGVPSLGNMTIDQQILSGIQSVIAKRTSKVEKMLSEPNSSMQSREPIEDVMWVYEDDCIFQRQVTYVPGLYQIFDELLVNAADNKIKDMSMDTIRVDIDLKSNIIKIFYNGEGIPVVEKEEAKMYVPSLIFCSLQPSFNICDEEEEVTGHRNCFGAKLANMFSTSFVLEIASKEQGQRFKQEWRTNMTKDKIPEILPYSGSSFTEITFSLDMEKFKMDALDRDILAVFSRRAVEMAACTRGVKVFLNGNLLPISNFTDYVNLCLRGEKDCFGRQLECVSEVISDSWEIAVASSNRFQQMSFANKYATTEGGRHVFHISNHVIEHFRRMLKEKVGTSLGKHTVRKHIWVFVNCSLKNSTFKSPAKAKLMDASLEMSMCTPSRAFFTKLNDCGVLERLILLMRQLGY
;
A
#
# COMPACT_ATOMS: atom_id res chain seq x y z
N MET A 1 42.21 -13.39 64.49
CA MET A 1 41.00 -12.63 64.92
C MET A 1 39.96 -12.91 63.85
N LEU A 2 39.01 -13.84 64.06
CA LEU A 2 37.77 -13.68 64.87
C LEU A 2 36.89 -12.56 64.28
N SER A 3 35.59 -12.68 64.02
CA SER A 3 34.58 -13.78 64.01
C SER A 3 33.23 -13.10 63.61
N GLY A 4 32.14 -13.70 63.13
CA GLY A 4 31.70 -15.09 62.94
C GLY A 4 30.15 -15.12 62.90
N SER A 5 29.53 -16.23 62.45
CA SER A 5 28.10 -16.65 62.62
C SER A 5 26.95 -15.65 62.34
N SER A 6 25.98 -15.87 61.45
CA SER A 6 25.05 -17.02 61.26
C SER A 6 24.01 -17.24 62.38
N ARG A 7 22.71 -17.10 62.07
CA ARG A 7 21.70 -18.19 62.11
C ARG A 7 20.27 -17.74 61.78
N SER A 8 19.52 -18.69 61.24
CA SER A 8 18.07 -18.75 61.05
C SER A 8 17.34 -19.25 62.30
N SER A 9 16.04 -18.93 62.46
CA SER A 9 14.98 -19.93 62.76
C SER A 9 13.58 -19.31 62.86
N ASP A 10 12.59 -20.14 62.53
CA ASP A 10 11.14 -19.94 62.54
C ASP A 10 10.51 -19.43 63.85
N ALA A 11 9.31 -18.82 63.72
CA ALA A 11 8.15 -19.18 64.56
C ALA A 11 6.82 -18.72 63.92
N THR A 12 5.84 -19.64 63.92
CA THR A 12 4.44 -19.48 63.47
C THR A 12 3.54 -18.72 64.47
N ILE A 13 2.40 -18.20 64.01
CA ILE A 13 1.07 -18.40 64.65
C ILE A 13 -0.08 -18.06 63.68
N ASP A 14 -1.17 -18.82 63.81
CA ASP A 14 -2.42 -18.80 63.03
C ASP A 14 -3.32 -17.57 63.23
N SER A 15 -4.16 -17.24 62.24
CA SER A 15 -5.63 -17.48 62.37
C SER A 15 -6.47 -17.06 61.14
N ALA A 16 -7.09 -18.06 60.53
CA ALA A 16 -8.43 -18.11 59.90
C ALA A 16 -9.10 -16.85 59.31
N SER A 17 -9.44 -16.91 58.02
CA SER A 17 -10.86 -17.08 57.62
C SER A 17 -11.05 -17.54 56.16
N GLN A 18 -12.11 -18.33 55.98
CA GLN A 18 -12.51 -19.11 54.80
C GLN A 18 -12.70 -18.24 53.53
N ALA A 19 -12.39 -18.65 52.29
CA ALA A 19 -12.52 -19.94 51.60
C ALA A 19 -13.94 -20.26 51.05
N ARG A 20 -13.99 -20.35 49.70
CA ARG A 20 -14.73 -21.34 48.87
C ARG A 20 -16.23 -21.11 48.58
N SER A 21 -16.81 -21.63 47.49
CA SER A 21 -16.27 -22.43 46.37
C SER A 21 -17.11 -22.32 45.10
N ALA A 22 -16.57 -22.78 43.98
CA ALA A 22 -17.30 -23.07 42.75
C ALA A 22 -17.72 -24.57 42.64
N ALA A 23 -18.42 -24.88 41.53
CA ALA A 23 -18.68 -26.19 40.91
C ALA A 23 -19.88 -27.05 41.39
N ALA A 24 -20.70 -27.45 40.40
CA ALA A 24 -21.21 -28.82 40.22
C ALA A 24 -21.76 -29.02 38.79
N ILE A 25 -21.77 -30.25 38.28
CA ILE A 25 -22.17 -30.66 36.92
C ILE A 25 -23.18 -31.83 37.00
N SER A 26 -24.07 -31.94 36.01
CA SER A 26 -24.88 -33.12 35.61
C SER A 26 -26.06 -33.58 36.49
N ALA A 27 -27.22 -33.74 35.83
CA ALA A 27 -28.03 -34.96 35.85
C ALA A 27 -29.06 -34.92 34.69
N ALA A 28 -29.57 -36.09 34.25
CA ALA A 28 -30.47 -36.21 33.10
C ALA A 28 -31.74 -37.05 33.38
N THR A 29 -32.70 -36.93 32.46
CA THR A 29 -33.78 -37.90 32.08
C THR A 29 -35.09 -38.07 32.88
N THR A 30 -36.19 -38.13 32.10
CA THR A 30 -37.50 -38.81 32.30
C THR A 30 -38.46 -38.33 33.41
N SER A 31 -39.72 -37.97 33.14
CA SER A 31 -40.82 -38.87 32.70
C SER A 31 -42.10 -38.11 32.23
N SER A 32 -43.26 -38.77 32.11
CA SER A 32 -44.34 -38.48 31.13
C SER A 32 -45.80 -38.42 31.67
N PHE A 33 -46.75 -38.05 30.78
CA PHE A 33 -48.23 -38.00 30.92
C PHE A 33 -48.81 -36.78 31.71
N ALA A 34 -50.04 -36.28 31.48
CA ALA A 34 -51.22 -36.81 30.77
C ALA A 34 -52.08 -35.72 30.02
N ASN A 35 -53.19 -36.17 29.40
CA ASN A 35 -54.09 -35.44 28.48
C ASN A 35 -55.30 -34.74 29.16
N ILE A 36 -55.88 -33.71 28.49
CA ILE A 36 -57.29 -33.20 28.47
C ILE A 36 -57.31 -31.72 27.93
N GLY A 37 -58.29 -31.20 27.17
CA GLY A 37 -59.40 -31.83 26.45
C GLY A 37 -60.72 -30.99 26.34
N SER A 38 -60.82 -30.00 25.43
CA SER A 38 -62.07 -29.24 25.14
C SER A 38 -62.11 -28.53 23.75
N ASN A 39 -63.26 -27.94 23.37
CA ASN A 39 -63.77 -27.84 21.98
C ASN A 39 -63.54 -26.51 21.19
N LEU A 40 -63.71 -26.65 19.85
CA LEU A 40 -63.89 -25.71 18.71
C LEU A 40 -64.87 -24.50 18.94
N PRO A 41 -64.97 -23.45 18.05
CA PRO A 41 -64.76 -23.48 16.57
C PRO A 41 -64.21 -22.23 15.81
N ALA A 42 -64.04 -22.43 14.49
CA ALA A 42 -64.16 -21.47 13.36
C ALA A 42 -62.93 -20.70 12.79
N THR A 43 -62.92 -20.64 11.45
CA THR A 43 -61.96 -20.13 10.42
C THR A 43 -62.18 -18.63 10.10
N PRO A 44 -61.34 -17.90 9.29
CA PRO A 44 -60.53 -18.39 8.16
C PRO A 44 -59.12 -17.78 7.94
N SER A 45 -58.48 -18.29 6.88
CA SER A 45 -57.14 -17.99 6.38
C SER A 45 -56.97 -16.60 5.74
N SER A 46 -55.83 -15.96 6.00
CA SER A 46 -55.25 -14.95 5.08
C SER A 46 -53.72 -15.09 4.99
N THR A 47 -53.23 -15.14 3.74
CA THR A 47 -51.87 -14.81 3.26
C THR A 47 -50.72 -14.90 4.27
N GLY A 48 -50.05 -16.06 4.31
CA GLY A 48 -48.85 -16.25 5.12
C GLY A 48 -47.63 -15.49 4.59
N VAL A 49 -47.19 -14.47 5.33
CA VAL A 49 -45.76 -14.18 5.46
C VAL A 49 -45.19 -15.27 6.39
N PRO A 50 -44.11 -15.99 6.02
CA PRO A 50 -43.51 -16.97 6.92
C PRO A 50 -43.05 -16.29 8.21
N SER A 51 -43.55 -16.73 9.37
CA SER A 51 -42.97 -16.33 10.64
C SER A 51 -41.56 -16.89 10.76
N LEU A 52 -40.64 -16.16 11.40
CA LEU A 52 -39.23 -16.56 11.53
C LEU A 52 -39.03 -17.94 12.21
N GLY A 53 -40.05 -18.48 12.88
CA GLY A 53 -40.02 -19.76 13.58
C GLY A 53 -40.13 -21.01 12.70
N ASN A 54 -40.44 -20.90 11.41
CA ASN A 54 -40.66 -22.04 10.51
C ASN A 54 -39.60 -22.23 9.40
N MET A 55 -38.50 -21.48 9.43
CA MET A 55 -37.38 -21.68 8.51
C MET A 55 -36.47 -22.82 8.99
N THR A 56 -36.02 -23.66 8.05
CA THR A 56 -34.92 -24.60 8.30
C THR A 56 -33.63 -23.85 8.60
N ILE A 57 -32.65 -24.51 9.24
CA ILE A 57 -31.35 -23.91 9.56
C ILE A 57 -30.69 -23.33 8.30
N ASP A 58 -30.76 -24.06 7.18
CA ASP A 58 -30.21 -23.59 5.89
C ASP A 58 -30.93 -22.34 5.37
N GLN A 59 -32.26 -22.24 5.52
CA GLN A 59 -33.03 -21.04 5.16
C GLN A 59 -32.70 -19.84 6.06
N GLN A 60 -32.48 -20.06 7.36
CA GLN A 60 -32.01 -19.02 8.28
C GLN A 60 -30.61 -18.52 7.90
N ILE A 61 -29.67 -19.43 7.58
CA ILE A 61 -28.32 -19.08 7.12
C ILE A 61 -28.38 -18.31 5.79
N LEU A 62 -29.16 -18.77 4.81
CA LEU A 62 -29.34 -18.11 3.52
C LEU A 62 -29.92 -16.69 3.68
N SER A 63 -30.94 -16.50 4.52
CA SER A 63 -31.51 -15.16 4.78
C SER A 63 -30.52 -14.22 5.47
N GLY A 64 -29.68 -14.74 6.37
CA GLY A 64 -28.57 -13.99 6.98
C GLY A 64 -27.53 -13.52 5.96
N ILE A 65 -27.08 -14.42 5.09
CA ILE A 65 -26.14 -14.12 4.00
C ILE A 65 -26.74 -13.07 3.04
N GLN A 66 -28.00 -13.23 2.64
CA GLN A 66 -28.70 -12.25 1.79
C GLN A 66 -28.80 -10.87 2.47
N SER A 67 -29.07 -10.80 3.77
CA SER A 67 -29.09 -9.55 4.53
C SER A 67 -27.73 -8.84 4.54
N VAL A 68 -26.64 -9.59 4.69
CA VAL A 68 -25.26 -9.04 4.64
C VAL A 68 -24.93 -8.54 3.24
N ILE A 69 -25.22 -9.31 2.19
CA ILE A 69 -24.99 -8.91 0.79
C ILE A 69 -25.81 -7.66 0.44
N ALA A 70 -27.08 -7.58 0.84
CA ALA A 70 -27.93 -6.42 0.59
C ALA A 70 -27.40 -5.14 1.27
N LYS A 71 -26.98 -5.24 2.54
CA LYS A 71 -26.35 -4.12 3.27
C LYS A 71 -25.04 -3.67 2.62
N ARG A 72 -24.22 -4.60 2.14
CA ARG A 72 -22.98 -4.28 1.41
C ARG A 72 -23.29 -3.59 0.08
N THR A 73 -24.19 -4.16 -0.71
CA THR A 73 -24.62 -3.63 -2.02
C THR A 73 -25.10 -2.19 -1.90
N SER A 74 -26.02 -1.90 -0.98
CA SER A 74 -26.51 -0.53 -0.74
C SER A 74 -25.38 0.45 -0.34
N LYS A 75 -24.39 -0.01 0.45
CA LYS A 75 -23.24 0.82 0.82
C LYS A 75 -22.29 1.06 -0.36
N VAL A 76 -22.08 0.05 -1.22
CA VAL A 76 -21.30 0.17 -2.46
C VAL A 76 -21.98 1.16 -3.42
N GLU A 77 -23.27 1.00 -3.70
CA GLU A 77 -24.05 1.90 -4.57
C GLU A 77 -23.95 3.36 -4.10
N LYS A 78 -24.07 3.60 -2.80
CA LYS A 78 -23.84 4.91 -2.20
C LYS A 78 -22.43 5.44 -2.49
N MET A 79 -21.39 4.65 -2.22
CA MET A 79 -20.00 5.06 -2.45
C MET A 79 -19.65 5.29 -3.93
N LEU A 80 -20.28 4.56 -4.86
CA LEU A 80 -20.11 4.74 -6.30
C LEU A 80 -20.82 6.00 -6.85
N SER A 81 -21.89 6.44 -6.18
CA SER A 81 -22.66 7.63 -6.53
C SER A 81 -22.13 8.93 -5.92
N GLU A 82 -21.41 8.87 -4.80
CA GLU A 82 -20.85 10.05 -4.12
C GLU A 82 -19.70 10.71 -4.93
N PRO A 83 -19.80 12.01 -5.29
CA PRO A 83 -18.72 12.72 -5.98
C PRO A 83 -17.45 12.89 -5.14
N ASN A 84 -17.61 13.05 -3.82
CA ASN A 84 -16.52 13.23 -2.85
C ASN A 84 -16.13 11.91 -2.18
N SER A 85 -16.02 10.83 -2.97
CA SER A 85 -15.54 9.54 -2.47
C SER A 85 -14.06 9.65 -1.99
N SER A 86 -13.58 8.65 -1.23
CA SER A 86 -12.16 8.56 -0.85
C SER A 86 -11.22 8.20 -2.03
N MET A 87 -11.74 8.20 -3.26
CA MET A 87 -11.01 8.00 -4.51
C MET A 87 -10.84 9.33 -5.26
N GLN A 88 -9.75 9.44 -6.02
CA GLN A 88 -9.50 10.54 -6.94
C GLN A 88 -10.50 10.58 -8.11
N SER A 89 -10.41 11.63 -8.94
CA SER A 89 -11.28 11.86 -10.10
C SER A 89 -11.43 10.62 -10.99
N ARG A 90 -12.68 10.37 -11.41
CA ARG A 90 -13.04 9.35 -12.41
C ARG A 90 -13.08 9.89 -13.83
N GLU A 91 -12.87 11.19 -14.00
CA GLU A 91 -12.77 11.84 -15.30
C GLU A 91 -11.37 11.64 -15.87
N PRO A 92 -11.23 11.33 -17.18
CA PRO A 92 -9.96 11.47 -17.89
C PRO A 92 -9.46 12.91 -17.81
N ILE A 93 -8.16 13.08 -17.53
CA ILE A 93 -7.47 14.37 -17.56
C ILE A 93 -6.21 14.25 -18.42
N GLU A 94 -5.84 15.36 -19.06
CA GLU A 94 -4.54 15.51 -19.71
C GLU A 94 -3.53 16.12 -18.73
N ASP A 95 -2.35 15.51 -18.60
CA ASP A 95 -1.23 16.06 -17.82
C ASP A 95 0.12 15.71 -18.45
N VAL A 96 1.17 16.47 -18.12
CA VAL A 96 2.55 16.18 -18.54
C VAL A 96 3.21 15.32 -17.46
N MET A 97 3.07 14.00 -17.61
CA MET A 97 3.66 13.04 -16.69
C MET A 97 5.00 12.51 -17.19
N TRP A 98 5.83 12.05 -16.26
CA TRP A 98 6.85 11.05 -16.59
C TRP A 98 6.16 9.75 -17.02
N VAL A 99 6.74 9.02 -17.96
CA VAL A 99 6.28 7.70 -18.44
C VAL A 99 7.46 6.72 -18.53
N TYR A 100 7.18 5.43 -18.70
CA TYR A 100 8.19 4.42 -19.08
C TYR A 100 7.81 3.76 -20.40
N GLU A 101 8.58 4.03 -21.44
CA GLU A 101 8.44 3.48 -22.79
C GLU A 101 9.85 3.25 -23.36
N ASP A 102 10.06 2.20 -24.15
CA ASP A 102 11.33 1.85 -24.81
C ASP A 102 12.58 1.91 -23.88
N ASP A 103 12.45 1.33 -22.68
CA ASP A 103 13.46 1.32 -21.63
C ASP A 103 14.02 2.71 -21.27
N CYS A 104 13.19 3.74 -21.34
CA CYS A 104 13.53 5.12 -20.99
C CYS A 104 12.45 5.74 -20.09
N ILE A 105 12.86 6.64 -19.19
CA ILE A 105 11.92 7.50 -18.42
C ILE A 105 12.04 8.93 -18.94
N PHE A 106 10.95 9.45 -19.50
CA PHE A 106 10.88 10.80 -20.06
C PHE A 106 9.50 11.43 -19.81
N GLN A 107 9.36 12.73 -20.03
CA GLN A 107 8.08 13.42 -19.91
C GLN A 107 7.34 13.50 -21.24
N ARG A 108 6.05 13.18 -21.24
CA ARG A 108 5.12 13.48 -22.34
C ARG A 108 3.74 13.82 -21.82
N GLN A 109 2.92 14.43 -22.67
CA GLN A 109 1.49 14.56 -22.42
C GLN A 109 0.86 13.16 -22.45
N VAL A 110 0.02 12.87 -21.46
CA VAL A 110 -0.77 11.64 -21.34
C VAL A 110 -2.21 12.01 -21.02
N THR A 111 -3.16 11.21 -21.51
CA THR A 111 -4.53 11.18 -20.98
C THR A 111 -4.64 10.04 -19.98
N TYR A 112 -5.07 10.32 -18.75
CA TYR A 112 -5.23 9.28 -17.74
C TYR A 112 -6.37 9.57 -16.76
N VAL A 113 -6.85 8.54 -16.06
CA VAL A 113 -7.88 8.67 -15.02
C VAL A 113 -7.25 8.55 -13.62
N PRO A 114 -7.24 9.61 -12.79
CA PRO A 114 -6.56 9.60 -11.50
C PRO A 114 -7.06 8.55 -10.50
N GLY A 115 -8.37 8.26 -10.48
CA GLY A 115 -8.96 7.22 -9.62
C GLY A 115 -8.54 5.81 -10.01
N LEU A 116 -8.38 5.56 -11.32
CA LEU A 116 -7.84 4.30 -11.85
C LEU A 116 -6.35 4.14 -11.47
N TYR A 117 -5.55 5.20 -11.61
CA TYR A 117 -4.16 5.19 -11.13
C TYR A 117 -4.06 4.90 -9.63
N GLN A 118 -4.93 5.50 -8.80
CA GLN A 118 -4.96 5.23 -7.36
C GLN A 118 -5.23 3.76 -7.06
N ILE A 119 -6.21 3.14 -7.70
CA ILE A 119 -6.53 1.71 -7.50
C ILE A 119 -5.32 0.83 -7.78
N PHE A 120 -4.61 1.07 -8.88
CA PHE A 120 -3.42 0.33 -9.26
C PHE A 120 -2.25 0.57 -8.28
N ASP A 121 -2.00 1.82 -7.91
CA ASP A 121 -0.94 2.21 -6.98
C ASP A 121 -1.12 1.57 -5.58
N GLU A 122 -2.33 1.64 -5.02
CA GLU A 122 -2.63 1.03 -3.70
C GLU A 122 -2.39 -0.50 -3.70
N LEU A 123 -2.77 -1.19 -4.79
CA LEU A 123 -2.51 -2.63 -4.91
C LEU A 123 -1.01 -2.96 -5.03
N LEU A 124 -0.26 -2.15 -5.76
CA LEU A 124 1.20 -2.31 -5.86
C LEU A 124 1.91 -2.01 -4.54
N VAL A 125 1.49 -0.99 -3.79
CA VAL A 125 2.07 -0.69 -2.47
C VAL A 125 1.74 -1.79 -1.46
N ASN A 126 0.52 -2.33 -1.45
CA ASN A 126 0.20 -3.49 -0.60
C ASN A 126 1.08 -4.71 -0.95
N ALA A 127 1.33 -4.97 -2.23
CA ALA A 127 2.24 -6.03 -2.67
C ALA A 127 3.69 -5.76 -2.22
N ALA A 128 4.18 -4.54 -2.35
CA ALA A 128 5.52 -4.14 -1.93
C ALA A 128 5.71 -4.19 -0.40
N ASP A 129 4.71 -3.77 0.38
CA ASP A 129 4.75 -3.78 1.84
C ASP A 129 4.69 -5.21 2.42
N ASN A 130 4.26 -6.21 1.64
CA ASN A 130 4.39 -7.62 2.04
C ASN A 130 5.86 -8.00 2.30
N LYS A 131 6.83 -7.33 1.67
CA LYS A 131 8.27 -7.52 1.94
C LYS A 131 8.68 -7.18 3.37
N ILE A 132 7.92 -6.30 4.03
CA ILE A 132 8.14 -5.92 5.45
C ILE A 132 7.61 -7.02 6.37
N LYS A 133 6.53 -7.71 5.97
CA LYS A 133 5.91 -8.80 6.74
C LYS A 133 6.64 -10.12 6.55
N ASP A 134 7.00 -10.45 5.31
CA ASP A 134 7.80 -11.59 4.92
C ASP A 134 9.07 -11.13 4.19
N MET A 135 10.19 -11.13 4.93
CA MET A 135 11.50 -10.82 4.39
C MET A 135 12.00 -11.83 3.33
N SER A 136 11.36 -13.00 3.18
CA SER A 136 11.68 -13.99 2.15
C SER A 136 11.06 -13.70 0.78
N MET A 137 10.03 -12.86 0.71
CA MET A 137 9.45 -12.36 -0.55
C MET A 137 10.55 -11.75 -1.43
N ASP A 138 10.61 -12.12 -2.72
CA ASP A 138 11.64 -11.65 -3.64
C ASP A 138 11.12 -11.28 -5.03
N THR A 139 9.82 -11.45 -5.28
CA THR A 139 9.21 -11.34 -6.62
C THR A 139 7.85 -10.64 -6.56
N ILE A 140 7.69 -9.60 -7.38
CA ILE A 140 6.39 -9.03 -7.78
C ILE A 140 6.25 -9.25 -9.30
N ARG A 141 5.05 -9.58 -9.78
CA ARG A 141 4.72 -9.54 -11.21
C ARG A 141 3.49 -8.69 -11.45
N VAL A 142 3.54 -7.93 -12.53
CA VAL A 142 2.47 -7.03 -12.99
C VAL A 142 2.20 -7.36 -14.44
N ASP A 143 1.03 -7.92 -14.74
CA ASP A 143 0.61 -8.21 -16.10
C ASP A 143 -0.63 -7.35 -16.44
N ILE A 144 -0.56 -6.63 -17.56
CA ILE A 144 -1.55 -5.64 -18.01
C ILE A 144 -1.94 -6.00 -19.45
N ASP A 145 -3.11 -6.60 -19.62
CA ASP A 145 -3.66 -6.93 -20.94
C ASP A 145 -4.69 -5.88 -21.38
N LEU A 146 -4.26 -5.03 -22.31
CA LEU A 146 -5.09 -3.98 -22.91
C LEU A 146 -6.27 -4.53 -23.73
N LYS A 147 -6.19 -5.76 -24.24
CA LYS A 147 -7.25 -6.35 -25.08
C LYS A 147 -8.40 -6.88 -24.25
N SER A 148 -8.10 -7.49 -23.11
CA SER A 148 -9.10 -8.05 -22.19
C SER A 148 -9.47 -7.09 -21.06
N ASN A 149 -8.82 -5.93 -20.95
CA ASN A 149 -8.97 -4.98 -19.85
C ASN A 149 -8.69 -5.62 -18.47
N ILE A 150 -7.75 -6.56 -18.43
CA ILE A 150 -7.37 -7.31 -17.21
C ILE A 150 -6.01 -6.82 -16.71
N ILE A 151 -5.94 -6.60 -15.40
CA ILE A 151 -4.69 -6.37 -14.68
C ILE A 151 -4.52 -7.49 -13.65
N LYS A 152 -3.31 -8.02 -13.56
CA LYS A 152 -2.90 -9.02 -12.57
C LYS A 152 -1.70 -8.47 -11.80
N ILE A 153 -1.79 -8.53 -10.47
CA ILE A 153 -0.68 -8.25 -9.56
C ILE A 153 -0.44 -9.51 -8.73
N PHE A 154 0.77 -10.06 -8.83
CA PHE A 154 1.23 -11.24 -8.11
C PHE A 154 2.41 -10.85 -7.21
N TYR A 155 2.47 -11.40 -6.00
CA TYR A 155 3.69 -11.40 -5.19
C TYR A 155 3.85 -12.74 -4.44
N ASN A 156 5.10 -13.16 -4.23
CA ASN A 156 5.41 -14.36 -3.46
C ASN A 156 5.63 -14.07 -1.96
N GLY A 157 5.83 -15.14 -1.19
CA GLY A 157 5.99 -15.08 0.26
C GLY A 157 4.70 -15.46 0.99
N GLU A 158 4.80 -15.64 2.30
CA GLU A 158 3.61 -15.66 3.16
C GLU A 158 2.95 -14.27 3.12
N GLY A 159 1.64 -14.24 3.29
CA GLY A 159 0.84 -13.03 3.13
C GLY A 159 -0.42 -13.07 3.97
N ILE A 160 -1.58 -13.01 3.32
CA ILE A 160 -2.86 -12.96 4.01
C ILE A 160 -3.23 -14.36 4.56
N PRO A 161 -3.45 -14.52 5.87
CA PRO A 161 -3.74 -15.84 6.46
C PRO A 161 -5.12 -16.34 6.06
N VAL A 162 -5.21 -17.57 5.54
CA VAL A 162 -6.46 -18.23 5.18
C VAL A 162 -7.10 -18.82 6.44
N VAL A 163 -7.79 -17.98 7.20
CA VAL A 163 -8.46 -18.35 8.46
C VAL A 163 -9.89 -17.84 8.44
N GLU A 164 -10.85 -18.66 8.89
CA GLU A 164 -12.22 -18.24 9.12
C GLU A 164 -12.36 -17.51 10.47
N LYS A 165 -13.06 -16.38 10.49
CA LYS A 165 -13.43 -15.66 11.72
C LYS A 165 -14.83 -16.08 12.13
N GLU A 166 -14.96 -16.84 13.22
CA GLU A 166 -16.23 -17.40 13.70
C GLU A 166 -17.31 -16.34 13.93
N GLU A 167 -16.93 -15.16 14.45
CA GLU A 167 -17.86 -14.07 14.74
C GLU A 167 -18.45 -13.44 13.46
N ALA A 168 -17.68 -13.48 12.37
CA ALA A 168 -18.07 -12.95 11.07
C ALA A 168 -18.62 -14.01 10.10
N LYS A 169 -18.35 -15.30 10.35
CA LYS A 169 -18.60 -16.43 9.43
C LYS A 169 -18.03 -16.20 8.03
N MET A 170 -16.82 -15.65 7.99
CA MET A 170 -16.12 -15.25 6.76
C MET A 170 -14.61 -15.46 6.93
N TYR A 171 -13.94 -15.80 5.82
CA TYR A 171 -12.48 -15.86 5.77
C TYR A 171 -11.86 -14.46 5.86
N VAL A 172 -10.71 -14.35 6.52
CA VAL A 172 -9.91 -13.12 6.62
C VAL A 172 -9.64 -12.48 5.23
N PRO A 173 -9.21 -13.23 4.19
CA PRO A 173 -9.16 -12.74 2.82
C PRO A 173 -10.46 -12.07 2.34
N SER A 174 -11.61 -12.71 2.56
CA SER A 174 -12.92 -12.17 2.18
C SER A 174 -13.23 -10.86 2.93
N LEU A 175 -12.86 -10.76 4.21
CA LEU A 175 -13.07 -9.55 5.01
C LEU A 175 -12.19 -8.40 4.52
N ILE A 176 -10.90 -8.64 4.26
CA ILE A 176 -9.94 -7.61 3.80
C ILE A 176 -10.33 -7.05 2.43
N PHE A 177 -10.85 -7.87 1.51
CA PHE A 177 -11.16 -7.45 0.14
C PHE A 177 -12.62 -7.06 -0.10
N CYS A 178 -13.51 -7.26 0.88
CA CYS A 178 -14.94 -7.06 0.67
C CYS A 178 -15.70 -6.37 1.83
N SER A 179 -15.19 -6.42 3.08
CA SER A 179 -15.90 -5.82 4.21
C SER A 179 -15.72 -4.31 4.25
N LEU A 180 -16.82 -3.57 4.06
CA LEU A 180 -16.84 -2.10 4.18
C LEU A 180 -17.07 -1.59 5.61
N GLN A 181 -16.99 -2.45 6.63
CA GLN A 181 -17.16 -2.04 8.03
C GLN A 181 -15.88 -1.40 8.59
N PRO A 182 -15.96 -0.30 9.37
CA PRO A 182 -14.78 0.36 9.93
C PRO A 182 -13.86 -0.55 10.76
N SER A 183 -14.44 -1.50 11.51
CA SER A 183 -13.72 -2.50 12.30
C SER A 183 -12.80 -3.42 11.49
N PHE A 184 -13.05 -3.56 10.18
CA PHE A 184 -12.21 -4.34 9.26
C PHE A 184 -11.51 -3.43 8.22
N ASN A 185 -11.45 -2.12 8.48
CA ASN A 185 -10.64 -1.15 7.73
C ASN A 185 -9.35 -0.76 8.47
N ILE A 186 -9.31 -0.98 9.79
CA ILE A 186 -8.14 -0.75 10.63
C ILE A 186 -7.29 -2.02 10.54
N CYS A 187 -6.16 -1.90 9.84
CA CYS A 187 -5.05 -2.84 9.92
C CYS A 187 -4.18 -2.38 11.12
N ASP A 188 -3.71 -3.32 11.96
CA ASP A 188 -3.37 -3.08 13.38
C ASP A 188 -2.47 -1.86 13.68
N GLU A 189 -2.70 -1.22 14.84
CA GLU A 189 -1.99 0.01 15.25
C GLU A 189 -0.45 -0.17 15.35
N GLU A 190 0.03 -1.41 15.41
CA GLU A 190 1.46 -1.76 15.54
C GLU A 190 2.24 -1.77 14.20
N GLU A 191 1.59 -1.74 13.03
CA GLU A 191 2.29 -1.71 11.71
C GLU A 191 2.82 -0.31 11.31
N GLU A 192 3.49 0.38 12.24
CA GLU A 192 3.86 1.82 12.18
C GLU A 192 4.56 2.31 10.91
N VAL A 193 5.32 1.43 10.23
CA VAL A 193 6.16 1.75 9.06
C VAL A 193 5.41 1.57 7.73
N THR A 194 4.39 0.71 7.69
CA THR A 194 3.76 0.30 6.43
C THR A 194 2.76 1.33 5.93
N GLY A 195 2.50 1.31 4.61
CA GLY A 195 1.44 2.09 3.98
C GLY A 195 0.02 1.65 4.33
N HIS A 196 -0.16 0.54 5.06
CA HIS A 196 -1.44 -0.15 5.31
C HIS A 196 -2.46 0.60 6.18
N ARG A 197 -2.23 1.87 6.56
CA ARG A 197 -3.19 2.68 7.33
C ARG A 197 -4.59 2.76 6.71
N ASN A 198 -4.76 2.44 5.43
CA ASN A 198 -6.06 2.21 4.82
C ASN A 198 -6.02 1.01 3.87
N CYS A 199 -6.46 -0.16 4.35
CA CYS A 199 -6.72 -1.37 3.55
C CYS A 199 -7.97 -1.21 2.63
N PHE A 200 -8.13 -0.01 2.05
CA PHE A 200 -9.30 0.48 1.31
C PHE A 200 -9.07 0.50 -0.22
N GLY A 201 -7.82 0.65 -0.67
CA GLY A 201 -7.49 0.61 -2.11
C GLY A 201 -7.84 -0.73 -2.77
N ALA A 202 -7.61 -1.85 -2.06
CA ALA A 202 -8.06 -3.19 -2.49
C ALA A 202 -9.59 -3.29 -2.61
N LYS A 203 -10.33 -2.61 -1.72
CA LYS A 203 -11.80 -2.56 -1.74
C LYS A 203 -12.30 -1.67 -2.88
N LEU A 204 -11.61 -0.56 -3.16
CA LEU A 204 -11.85 0.25 -4.37
C LEU A 204 -11.63 -0.58 -5.64
N ALA A 205 -10.54 -1.34 -5.74
CA ALA A 205 -10.28 -2.22 -6.88
C ALA A 205 -11.46 -3.18 -7.13
N ASN A 206 -11.98 -3.83 -6.09
CA ASN A 206 -13.12 -4.74 -6.17
C ASN A 206 -14.43 -4.00 -6.57
N MET A 207 -14.74 -2.87 -5.92
CA MET A 207 -15.94 -2.05 -6.23
C MET A 207 -15.93 -1.47 -7.65
N PHE A 208 -14.76 -1.11 -8.19
CA PHE A 208 -14.61 -0.55 -9.53
C PHE A 208 -14.27 -1.60 -10.61
N SER A 209 -14.49 -2.89 -10.31
CA SER A 209 -14.28 -4.00 -11.25
C SER A 209 -15.58 -4.70 -11.64
N THR A 210 -15.64 -5.18 -12.89
CA THR A 210 -16.69 -6.09 -13.37
C THR A 210 -16.47 -7.52 -12.86
N SER A 211 -15.20 -7.90 -12.71
CA SER A 211 -14.72 -9.15 -12.11
C SER A 211 -13.45 -8.88 -11.29
N PHE A 212 -13.39 -9.39 -10.06
CA PHE A 212 -12.23 -9.30 -9.17
C PHE A 212 -11.96 -10.69 -8.57
N VAL A 213 -10.79 -11.26 -8.80
CA VAL A 213 -10.38 -12.57 -8.33
C VAL A 213 -9.19 -12.40 -7.38
N LEU A 214 -9.36 -12.88 -6.15
CA LEU A 214 -8.29 -13.05 -5.18
C LEU A 214 -7.91 -14.53 -5.12
N GLU A 215 -6.64 -14.82 -5.29
CA GLU A 215 -6.08 -16.15 -5.09
C GLU A 215 -4.88 -16.06 -4.13
N ILE A 216 -4.91 -16.84 -3.05
CA ILE A 216 -3.85 -16.88 -2.05
C ILE A 216 -3.48 -18.33 -1.85
N ALA A 217 -2.19 -18.62 -1.76
CA ALA A 217 -1.72 -19.91 -1.32
C ALA A 217 -0.75 -19.73 -0.16
N SER A 218 -0.97 -20.48 0.93
CA SER A 218 -0.03 -20.55 2.06
C SER A 218 0.52 -21.96 2.17
N LYS A 219 1.84 -22.06 2.17
CA LYS A 219 2.61 -23.27 2.36
C LYS A 219 2.55 -23.73 3.81
N GLU A 220 2.56 -22.81 4.77
CA GLU A 220 2.41 -23.12 6.19
C GLU A 220 1.06 -23.76 6.49
N GLN A 221 -0.03 -23.21 5.95
CA GLN A 221 -1.38 -23.74 6.17
C GLN A 221 -1.70 -24.95 5.27
N GLY A 222 -0.89 -25.21 4.23
CA GLY A 222 -1.14 -26.27 3.24
C GLY A 222 -2.41 -26.06 2.41
N GLN A 223 -2.81 -24.80 2.18
CA GLN A 223 -4.09 -24.44 1.59
C GLN A 223 -3.96 -23.35 0.52
N ARG A 224 -4.84 -23.41 -0.49
CA ARG A 224 -5.06 -22.39 -1.52
C ARG A 224 -6.50 -21.90 -1.42
N PHE A 225 -6.65 -20.63 -1.11
CA PHE A 225 -7.89 -19.87 -1.13
C PHE A 225 -8.10 -19.26 -2.52
N LYS A 226 -9.32 -19.33 -3.05
CA LYS A 226 -9.72 -18.58 -4.23
C LYS A 226 -11.12 -18.01 -4.05
N GLN A 227 -11.29 -16.71 -4.30
CA GLN A 227 -12.62 -16.10 -4.33
C GLN A 227 -12.75 -15.12 -5.51
N GLU A 228 -13.91 -15.13 -6.13
CA GLU A 228 -14.28 -14.22 -7.22
C GLU A 228 -15.50 -13.39 -6.82
N TRP A 229 -15.37 -12.08 -7.00
CA TRP A 229 -16.45 -11.11 -6.94
C TRP A 229 -16.76 -10.62 -8.34
N ARG A 230 -18.04 -10.31 -8.59
CA ARG A 230 -18.55 -9.80 -9.86
C ARG A 230 -19.49 -8.63 -9.64
N THR A 231 -19.65 -7.83 -10.70
CA THR A 231 -20.59 -6.70 -10.72
C THR A 231 -20.32 -5.76 -9.54
N ASN A 232 -19.14 -5.14 -9.51
CA ASN A 232 -18.80 -4.11 -8.53
C ASN A 232 -18.92 -4.58 -7.08
N MET A 233 -18.40 -5.77 -6.74
CA MET A 233 -18.48 -6.34 -5.39
C MET A 233 -19.92 -6.63 -4.87
N THR A 234 -20.94 -6.64 -5.75
CA THR A 234 -22.33 -6.95 -5.36
C THR A 234 -22.67 -8.44 -5.45
N LYS A 235 -21.94 -9.21 -6.26
CA LYS A 235 -22.14 -10.66 -6.42
C LYS A 235 -20.87 -11.41 -6.04
N ASP A 236 -21.01 -12.43 -5.20
CA ASP A 236 -19.89 -13.21 -4.69
C ASP A 236 -20.01 -14.65 -5.15
N LYS A 237 -18.88 -15.28 -5.48
CA LYS A 237 -18.77 -16.73 -5.33
C LYS A 237 -18.37 -17.07 -3.89
N ILE A 238 -18.84 -18.22 -3.42
CA ILE A 238 -18.35 -18.84 -2.18
C ILE A 238 -16.84 -19.08 -2.35
N PRO A 239 -16.00 -18.78 -1.35
CA PRO A 239 -14.56 -19.04 -1.43
C PRO A 239 -14.29 -20.54 -1.58
N GLU A 240 -13.42 -20.88 -2.52
CA GLU A 240 -12.92 -22.23 -2.77
C GLU A 240 -11.63 -22.41 -1.96
N ILE A 241 -11.59 -23.45 -1.10
CA ILE A 241 -10.41 -23.83 -0.33
C ILE A 241 -9.95 -25.20 -0.81
N LEU A 242 -8.74 -25.29 -1.36
CA LEU A 242 -8.14 -26.53 -1.83
C LEU A 242 -6.84 -26.84 -1.06
N PRO A 243 -6.46 -28.13 -0.90
CA PRO A 243 -5.13 -28.50 -0.44
C PRO A 243 -4.04 -27.95 -1.37
N TYR A 244 -2.91 -27.52 -0.81
CA TYR A 244 -1.78 -26.93 -1.53
C TYR A 244 -0.44 -27.28 -0.89
N SER A 245 0.60 -27.45 -1.71
CA SER A 245 1.94 -27.86 -1.27
C SER A 245 3.09 -27.09 -1.94
N GLY A 246 2.78 -26.06 -2.73
CA GLY A 246 3.77 -25.21 -3.39
C GLY A 246 4.30 -24.08 -2.51
N SER A 247 4.96 -23.10 -3.14
CA SER A 247 5.41 -21.87 -2.47
C SER A 247 4.27 -20.89 -2.28
N SER A 248 4.31 -20.13 -1.19
CA SER A 248 3.27 -19.16 -0.84
C SER A 248 3.26 -17.95 -1.79
N PHE A 249 2.06 -17.45 -2.06
CA PHE A 249 1.84 -16.29 -2.91
C PHE A 249 0.47 -15.66 -2.67
N THR A 250 0.31 -14.42 -3.13
CA THR A 250 -0.98 -13.77 -3.36
C THR A 250 -1.03 -13.26 -4.80
N GLU A 251 -2.14 -13.52 -5.48
CA GLU A 251 -2.46 -13.02 -6.81
C GLU A 251 -3.81 -12.32 -6.79
N ILE A 252 -3.84 -11.09 -7.33
CA ILE A 252 -5.03 -10.27 -7.50
C ILE A 252 -5.20 -10.05 -9.00
N THR A 253 -6.25 -10.63 -9.59
CA THR A 253 -6.60 -10.44 -11.01
C THR A 253 -7.93 -9.70 -11.09
N PHE A 254 -7.97 -8.55 -11.76
CA PHE A 254 -9.15 -7.71 -11.83
C PHE A 254 -9.39 -7.15 -13.24
N SER A 255 -10.66 -7.08 -13.62
CA SER A 255 -11.14 -6.47 -14.86
C SER A 255 -11.99 -5.26 -14.52
N LEU A 256 -11.51 -4.09 -14.91
CA LEU A 256 -12.08 -2.81 -14.50
C LEU A 256 -13.43 -2.53 -15.19
N ASP A 257 -14.28 -1.79 -14.49
CA ASP A 257 -15.55 -1.28 -15.00
C ASP A 257 -15.30 0.07 -15.70
N MET A 258 -14.97 0.01 -16.99
CA MET A 258 -14.51 1.16 -17.78
C MET A 258 -15.56 2.27 -17.89
N GLU A 259 -16.85 1.93 -17.89
CA GLU A 259 -17.95 2.91 -17.87
C GLU A 259 -17.85 3.83 -16.63
N LYS A 260 -17.43 3.29 -15.47
CA LYS A 260 -17.26 4.10 -14.25
C LYS A 260 -16.07 5.06 -14.30
N PHE A 261 -15.13 4.84 -15.22
CA PHE A 261 -13.98 5.72 -15.47
C PHE A 261 -14.13 6.54 -16.77
N LYS A 262 -15.28 6.44 -17.44
CA LYS A 262 -15.55 7.08 -18.75
C LYS A 262 -14.48 6.75 -19.80
N MET A 263 -14.03 5.51 -19.79
CA MET A 263 -13.09 4.95 -20.77
C MET A 263 -13.79 3.85 -21.58
N ASP A 264 -13.29 3.57 -22.79
CA ASP A 264 -13.72 2.41 -23.58
C ASP A 264 -12.87 1.17 -23.27
N ALA A 265 -11.56 1.36 -23.05
CA ALA A 265 -10.59 0.31 -22.76
C ALA A 265 -9.33 0.89 -22.08
N LEU A 266 -8.44 0.02 -21.60
CA LEU A 266 -7.07 0.42 -21.26
C LEU A 266 -6.31 0.79 -22.54
N ASP A 267 -5.70 1.98 -22.56
CA ASP A 267 -4.94 2.50 -23.69
C ASP A 267 -3.42 2.48 -23.43
N ARG A 268 -2.66 3.08 -24.36
CA ARG A 268 -1.20 3.17 -24.26
C ARG A 268 -0.74 4.17 -23.19
N ASP A 269 -1.53 5.19 -22.86
CA ASP A 269 -1.16 6.19 -21.88
C ASP A 269 -1.29 5.63 -20.46
N ILE A 270 -2.38 4.91 -20.18
CA ILE A 270 -2.50 4.11 -18.96
C ILE A 270 -1.38 3.08 -18.88
N LEU A 271 -1.07 2.35 -19.96
CA LEU A 271 0.03 1.39 -19.97
C LEU A 271 1.37 2.06 -19.61
N ALA A 272 1.69 3.20 -20.22
CA ALA A 272 2.96 3.91 -20.00
C ALA A 272 3.10 4.46 -18.57
N VAL A 273 2.01 4.96 -17.99
CA VAL A 273 1.94 5.42 -16.60
C VAL A 273 2.02 4.24 -15.61
N PHE A 274 1.37 3.11 -15.90
CA PHE A 274 1.39 1.93 -15.02
C PHE A 274 2.73 1.19 -15.10
N SER A 275 3.33 1.14 -16.29
CA SER A 275 4.68 0.61 -16.52
C SER A 275 5.72 1.40 -15.74
N ARG A 276 5.65 2.75 -15.79
CA ARG A 276 6.49 3.62 -14.94
C ARG A 276 6.29 3.27 -13.47
N ARG A 277 5.06 3.07 -13.02
CA ARG A 277 4.79 2.80 -11.61
C ARG A 277 5.31 1.43 -11.15
N ALA A 278 5.31 0.41 -12.02
CA ALA A 278 5.98 -0.87 -11.76
C ALA A 278 7.52 -0.72 -11.66
N VAL A 279 8.12 0.13 -12.52
CA VAL A 279 9.55 0.50 -12.46
C VAL A 279 9.90 1.23 -11.16
N GLU A 280 9.04 2.14 -10.70
CA GLU A 280 9.19 2.81 -9.40
C GLU A 280 9.08 1.82 -8.22
N MET A 281 8.20 0.81 -8.29
CA MET A 281 8.13 -0.25 -7.27
C MET A 281 9.43 -1.05 -7.18
N ALA A 282 10.05 -1.37 -8.31
CA ALA A 282 11.36 -2.04 -8.35
C ALA A 282 12.45 -1.18 -7.69
N ALA A 283 12.40 0.14 -7.93
CA ALA A 283 13.33 1.10 -7.34
C ALA A 283 13.19 1.23 -5.81
N CYS A 284 11.95 1.17 -5.30
CA CYS A 284 11.65 1.45 -3.89
C CYS A 284 11.67 0.21 -2.99
N THR A 285 11.62 -1.00 -3.55
CA THR A 285 11.43 -2.27 -2.81
C THR A 285 12.70 -3.10 -2.84
N ARG A 286 13.65 -2.76 -1.96
CA ARG A 286 14.98 -3.40 -1.89
C ARG A 286 14.88 -4.92 -1.79
N GLY A 287 15.61 -5.61 -2.66
CA GLY A 287 15.69 -7.08 -2.67
C GLY A 287 14.49 -7.78 -3.31
N VAL A 288 13.64 -7.07 -4.06
CA VAL A 288 12.50 -7.61 -4.80
C VAL A 288 12.67 -7.36 -6.29
N LYS A 289 12.54 -8.42 -7.09
CA LYS A 289 12.52 -8.37 -8.56
C LYS A 289 11.10 -8.10 -9.02
N VAL A 290 10.93 -7.09 -9.89
CA VAL A 290 9.61 -6.77 -10.46
C VAL A 290 9.59 -7.18 -11.93
N PHE A 291 8.58 -7.95 -12.31
CA PHE A 291 8.31 -8.31 -13.69
C PHE A 291 7.12 -7.51 -14.21
N LEU A 292 7.20 -7.04 -15.46
CA LEU A 292 6.14 -6.33 -16.17
C LEU A 292 5.83 -7.07 -17.48
N ASN A 293 4.61 -7.55 -17.65
CA ASN A 293 4.18 -8.35 -18.80
C ASN A 293 5.17 -9.50 -19.12
N GLY A 294 5.53 -10.27 -18.08
CA GLY A 294 6.53 -11.33 -18.14
C GLY A 294 8.01 -10.91 -18.21
N ASN A 295 8.33 -9.65 -18.52
CA ASN A 295 9.72 -9.18 -18.63
C ASN A 295 10.27 -8.69 -17.28
N LEU A 296 11.49 -9.10 -16.91
CA LEU A 296 12.16 -8.58 -15.72
C LEU A 296 12.58 -7.12 -15.94
N LEU A 297 12.16 -6.21 -15.07
CA LEU A 297 12.58 -4.81 -15.14
C LEU A 297 14.06 -4.68 -14.74
N PRO A 298 14.86 -3.87 -15.46
CA PRO A 298 16.32 -3.78 -15.28
C PRO A 298 16.72 -2.90 -14.08
N ILE A 299 16.01 -3.02 -12.96
CA ILE A 299 16.17 -2.23 -11.74
C ILE A 299 16.42 -3.18 -10.57
N SER A 300 17.63 -3.16 -10.02
CA SER A 300 18.02 -3.94 -8.82
C SER A 300 18.12 -3.07 -7.56
N ASN A 301 18.26 -1.75 -7.72
CA ASN A 301 18.38 -0.79 -6.63
C ASN A 301 17.91 0.62 -7.06
N PHE A 302 17.77 1.54 -6.10
CA PHE A 302 17.31 2.91 -6.37
C PHE A 302 18.22 3.72 -7.32
N THR A 303 19.54 3.47 -7.34
CA THR A 303 20.47 4.16 -8.26
C THR A 303 20.24 3.74 -9.72
N ASP A 304 19.88 2.48 -9.99
CA ASP A 304 19.56 2.02 -11.35
C ASP A 304 18.38 2.82 -11.93
N TYR A 305 17.37 3.08 -11.10
CA TYR A 305 16.21 3.90 -11.45
C TYR A 305 16.57 5.37 -11.69
N VAL A 306 17.47 5.94 -10.88
CA VAL A 306 17.98 7.30 -11.11
C VAL A 306 18.74 7.37 -12.44
N ASN A 307 19.60 6.39 -12.74
CA ASN A 307 20.32 6.31 -14.00
C ASN A 307 19.37 6.14 -15.20
N LEU A 308 18.25 5.42 -15.03
CA LEU A 308 17.20 5.30 -16.03
C LEU A 308 16.48 6.64 -16.30
N CYS A 309 16.25 7.46 -15.26
CA CYS A 309 15.68 8.80 -15.39
C CYS A 309 16.63 9.82 -16.04
N LEU A 310 17.94 9.59 -15.96
CA LEU A 310 18.96 10.45 -16.55
C LEU A 310 19.39 10.01 -17.97
N ARG A 311 18.97 8.83 -18.43
CA ARG A 311 19.36 8.26 -19.73
C ARG A 311 19.03 9.22 -20.87
N GLY A 312 20.05 9.68 -21.60
CA GLY A 312 19.89 10.61 -22.72
C GLY A 312 19.86 12.09 -22.33
N GLU A 313 19.63 12.42 -21.06
CA GLU A 313 19.74 13.79 -20.55
C GLU A 313 21.20 14.25 -20.51
N LYS A 314 21.42 15.52 -20.86
CA LYS A 314 22.77 16.10 -20.99
C LYS A 314 22.95 17.37 -20.18
N ASP A 315 24.18 17.61 -19.74
CA ASP A 315 24.55 18.87 -19.10
C ASP A 315 24.75 20.02 -20.11
N CYS A 316 25.12 21.20 -19.61
CA CYS A 316 25.37 22.37 -20.44
C CYS A 316 26.61 22.28 -21.34
N PHE A 317 27.39 21.19 -21.28
CA PHE A 317 28.53 20.89 -22.14
C PHE A 317 28.26 19.71 -23.08
N GLY A 318 27.04 19.15 -23.07
CA GLY A 318 26.65 18.01 -23.90
C GLY A 318 27.12 16.66 -23.36
N ARG A 319 27.68 16.59 -22.14
CA ARG A 319 28.03 15.34 -21.46
C ARG A 319 26.77 14.68 -20.92
N GLN A 320 26.74 13.35 -20.88
CA GLN A 320 25.66 12.58 -20.25
C GLN A 320 25.54 12.98 -18.76
N LEU A 321 24.32 13.17 -18.27
CA LEU A 321 24.10 13.41 -16.84
C LEU A 321 24.41 12.16 -16.01
N GLU A 322 25.13 12.38 -14.90
CA GLU A 322 25.39 11.41 -13.85
C GLU A 322 24.76 11.89 -12.54
N CYS A 323 24.41 10.95 -11.66
CA CYS A 323 23.99 11.26 -10.30
C CYS A 323 25.08 10.93 -9.27
N VAL A 324 25.09 11.67 -8.17
CA VAL A 324 25.70 11.21 -6.93
C VAL A 324 24.59 10.63 -6.06
N SER A 325 24.67 9.34 -5.73
CA SER A 325 23.73 8.66 -4.83
C SER A 325 24.38 8.26 -3.49
N GLU A 326 23.53 8.08 -2.48
CA GLU A 326 23.90 7.58 -1.16
C GLU A 326 22.73 6.79 -0.54
N VAL A 327 23.04 5.61 -0.01
CA VAL A 327 22.19 4.90 0.95
C VAL A 327 22.59 5.42 2.33
N ILE A 328 21.72 6.21 2.97
CA ILE A 328 21.97 6.80 4.30
C ILE A 328 21.63 5.79 5.39
N SER A 329 20.53 5.04 5.20
CA SER A 329 20.11 3.93 6.05
C SER A 329 19.15 3.01 5.28
N ASP A 330 18.65 1.95 5.91
CA ASP A 330 17.61 1.10 5.32
C ASP A 330 16.29 1.85 5.05
N SER A 331 16.07 2.98 5.74
CA SER A 331 14.92 3.85 5.58
C SER A 331 15.14 5.04 4.64
N TRP A 332 16.35 5.27 4.14
CA TRP A 332 16.68 6.47 3.34
C TRP A 332 17.74 6.22 2.26
N GLU A 333 17.34 6.41 1.01
CA GLU A 333 18.23 6.44 -0.15
C GLU A 333 18.00 7.76 -0.91
N ILE A 334 19.08 8.45 -1.30
CA ILE A 334 19.00 9.71 -2.02
C ILE A 334 19.90 9.71 -3.25
N ALA A 335 19.57 10.53 -4.24
CA ALA A 335 20.50 10.92 -5.29
C ALA A 335 20.29 12.37 -5.74
N VAL A 336 21.32 12.96 -6.31
CA VAL A 336 21.31 14.32 -6.86
C VAL A 336 22.00 14.36 -8.21
N ALA A 337 21.39 15.06 -9.17
CA ALA A 337 21.96 15.34 -10.48
C ALA A 337 21.77 16.82 -10.87
N SER A 338 22.51 17.27 -11.89
CA SER A 338 22.36 18.61 -12.47
C SER A 338 21.05 18.75 -13.25
N SER A 339 20.45 19.95 -13.24
CA SER A 339 19.29 20.25 -14.09
C SER A 339 19.23 21.73 -14.49
N ASN A 340 18.34 22.05 -15.44
CA ASN A 340 18.02 23.40 -15.88
C ASN A 340 16.86 24.03 -15.08
N ARG A 341 16.04 23.20 -14.42
CA ARG A 341 14.94 23.61 -13.52
C ARG A 341 14.99 22.75 -12.25
N PHE A 342 14.36 23.18 -11.16
CA PHE A 342 14.24 22.28 -10.00
C PHE A 342 13.37 21.09 -10.40
N GLN A 343 13.91 19.87 -10.26
CA GLN A 343 13.19 18.63 -10.52
C GLN A 343 13.28 17.73 -9.29
N GLN A 344 12.25 16.91 -9.08
CA GLN A 344 12.20 15.99 -7.96
C GLN A 344 11.51 14.69 -8.38
N MET A 345 12.04 13.54 -7.96
CA MET A 345 11.36 12.25 -8.04
C MET A 345 11.48 11.61 -6.66
N SER A 346 10.39 11.54 -5.91
CA SER A 346 10.44 11.07 -4.53
C SER A 346 9.34 10.09 -4.16
N PHE A 347 9.69 9.21 -3.23
CA PHE A 347 8.87 8.14 -2.72
C PHE A 347 8.90 8.15 -1.19
N ALA A 348 7.72 8.11 -0.57
CA ALA A 348 7.58 8.03 0.88
C ALA A 348 6.63 6.87 1.22
N ASN A 349 7.13 5.85 1.93
CA ASN A 349 6.42 4.58 2.13
C ASN A 349 5.93 3.99 0.80
N LYS A 350 6.86 3.89 -0.15
CA LYS A 350 6.66 3.45 -1.56
C LYS A 350 5.77 4.35 -2.42
N TYR A 351 4.84 5.13 -1.87
CA TYR A 351 3.97 6.05 -2.62
C TYR A 351 4.77 7.13 -3.37
N ALA A 352 4.40 7.37 -4.64
CA ALA A 352 4.99 8.43 -5.45
C ALA A 352 4.53 9.82 -4.97
N THR A 353 5.42 10.55 -4.28
CA THR A 353 5.15 11.91 -3.82
C THR A 353 5.46 12.93 -4.92
N THR A 354 4.58 13.03 -5.92
CA THR A 354 4.76 13.89 -7.12
C THR A 354 4.75 15.40 -6.83
N GLU A 355 4.02 15.87 -5.81
CA GLU A 355 4.12 17.24 -5.27
C GLU A 355 5.33 17.42 -4.30
N GLY A 356 6.10 16.35 -4.07
CA GLY A 356 7.20 16.29 -3.11
C GLY A 356 6.69 16.32 -1.67
N GLY A 357 7.30 17.16 -0.83
CA GLY A 357 6.91 17.24 0.57
C GLY A 357 8.04 17.71 1.47
N ARG A 358 7.88 17.44 2.76
CA ARG A 358 8.85 17.80 3.81
C ARG A 358 10.18 17.05 3.66
N HIS A 359 10.15 15.77 3.28
CA HIS A 359 11.33 14.96 2.96
C HIS A 359 12.16 15.55 1.82
N VAL A 360 11.51 15.90 0.71
CA VAL A 360 12.17 16.56 -0.43
C VAL A 360 12.76 17.91 -0.02
N PHE A 361 12.03 18.70 0.77
CA PHE A 361 12.51 19.99 1.29
C PHE A 361 13.75 19.83 2.18
N HIS A 362 13.73 18.84 3.09
CA HIS A 362 14.84 18.51 3.99
C HIS A 362 16.13 18.22 3.20
N ILE A 363 16.11 17.19 2.34
CA ILE A 363 17.27 16.82 1.51
C ILE A 363 17.72 17.98 0.61
N SER A 364 16.77 18.66 -0.04
CA SER A 364 17.07 19.82 -0.88
C SER A 364 17.85 20.91 -0.13
N ASN A 365 17.48 21.21 1.11
CA ASN A 365 18.12 22.29 1.87
C ASN A 365 19.58 21.96 2.23
N HIS A 366 19.86 20.72 2.61
CA HIS A 366 21.23 20.24 2.84
C HIS A 366 22.09 20.41 1.59
N VAL A 367 21.59 19.98 0.43
CA VAL A 367 22.27 20.09 -0.87
C VAL A 367 22.46 21.57 -1.28
N ILE A 368 21.43 22.41 -1.13
CA ILE A 368 21.47 23.85 -1.45
C ILE A 368 22.51 24.58 -0.58
N GLU A 369 22.54 24.34 0.73
CA GLU A 369 23.48 25.04 1.61
C GLU A 369 24.93 24.57 1.39
N HIS A 370 25.14 23.28 1.06
CA HIS A 370 26.44 22.79 0.63
C HIS A 370 26.95 23.55 -0.60
N PHE A 371 26.15 23.65 -1.67
CA PHE A 371 26.57 24.40 -2.87
C PHE A 371 26.78 25.89 -2.58
N ARG A 372 25.94 26.52 -1.75
CA ARG A 372 26.13 27.93 -1.35
C ARG A 372 27.46 28.16 -0.63
N ARG A 373 27.85 27.26 0.26
CA ARG A 373 29.14 27.27 0.95
C ARG A 373 30.29 27.11 -0.06
N MET A 374 30.22 26.11 -0.95
CA MET A 374 31.24 25.88 -1.98
C MET A 374 31.39 27.05 -2.97
N LEU A 375 30.30 27.74 -3.34
CA LEU A 375 30.36 28.95 -4.16
C LEU A 375 31.07 30.09 -3.43
N LYS A 376 30.76 30.31 -2.14
CA LYS A 376 31.44 31.32 -1.32
C LYS A 376 32.94 31.04 -1.18
N GLU A 377 33.32 29.77 -1.07
CA GLU A 377 34.73 29.34 -1.01
C GLU A 377 35.46 29.52 -2.35
N LYS A 378 34.81 29.23 -3.50
CA LYS A 378 35.45 29.27 -4.83
C LYS A 378 35.37 30.63 -5.55
N VAL A 379 34.36 31.45 -5.26
CA VAL A 379 34.04 32.70 -5.99
C VAL A 379 33.88 33.90 -5.02
N GLY A 380 34.11 33.70 -3.72
CA GLY A 380 34.01 34.77 -2.69
C GLY A 380 32.58 35.18 -2.30
N THR A 381 31.57 34.82 -3.08
CA THR A 381 30.15 35.12 -2.80
C THR A 381 29.22 33.94 -3.11
N SER A 382 27.95 34.01 -2.68
CA SER A 382 26.98 32.91 -2.79
C SER A 382 25.69 33.33 -3.49
N LEU A 383 25.20 32.50 -4.42
CA LEU A 383 23.87 32.66 -5.01
C LEU A 383 22.75 32.40 -4.00
N GLY A 384 21.61 33.09 -4.14
CA GLY A 384 20.43 32.89 -3.30
C GLY A 384 19.89 31.46 -3.35
N LYS A 385 19.27 30.99 -2.25
CA LYS A 385 18.76 29.60 -2.11
C LYS A 385 17.84 29.19 -3.26
N HIS A 386 16.94 30.08 -3.68
CA HIS A 386 16.05 29.83 -4.81
C HIS A 386 16.82 29.65 -6.13
N THR A 387 17.86 30.44 -6.39
CA THR A 387 18.67 30.33 -7.61
C THR A 387 19.38 28.98 -7.65
N VAL A 388 20.05 28.59 -6.57
CA VAL A 388 20.72 27.29 -6.44
C VAL A 388 19.73 26.14 -6.63
N ARG A 389 18.54 26.22 -6.01
CA ARG A 389 17.47 25.23 -6.16
C ARG A 389 17.08 24.96 -7.61
N LYS A 390 17.08 25.96 -8.49
CA LYS A 390 16.73 25.78 -9.91
C LYS A 390 17.67 24.85 -10.68
N HIS A 391 18.85 24.52 -10.15
CA HIS A 391 19.85 23.72 -10.86
C HIS A 391 19.99 22.28 -10.34
N ILE A 392 19.06 21.86 -9.46
CA ILE A 392 19.12 20.57 -8.77
C ILE A 392 17.96 19.68 -9.23
N TRP A 393 18.30 18.45 -9.63
CA TRP A 393 17.37 17.33 -9.64
C TRP A 393 17.62 16.48 -8.40
N VAL A 394 16.62 16.32 -7.54
CA VAL A 394 16.73 15.51 -6.31
C VAL A 394 15.88 14.25 -6.39
N PHE A 395 16.44 13.14 -5.98
CA PHE A 395 15.78 11.84 -5.89
C PHE A 395 15.79 11.39 -4.43
N VAL A 396 14.65 10.92 -3.92
CA VAL A 396 14.51 10.51 -2.51
C VAL A 396 13.62 9.28 -2.42
N ASN A 397 14.12 8.16 -1.92
CA ASN A 397 13.32 7.04 -1.45
C ASN A 397 13.42 7.02 0.08
N CYS A 398 12.28 7.12 0.78
CA CYS A 398 12.26 7.00 2.23
C CYS A 398 11.11 6.14 2.77
N SER A 399 11.36 5.50 3.91
CA SER A 399 10.34 4.80 4.70
C SER A 399 10.25 5.49 6.07
N LEU A 400 9.06 5.94 6.45
CA LEU A 400 8.81 6.82 7.60
C LEU A 400 7.63 6.33 8.44
N LYS A 401 7.88 6.12 9.73
CA LYS A 401 6.85 5.77 10.70
C LYS A 401 5.79 6.85 10.82
N ASN A 402 4.55 6.41 10.97
CA ASN A 402 3.40 7.24 11.31
C ASN A 402 3.11 8.42 10.35
N SER A 403 3.65 8.36 9.12
CA SER A 403 3.57 9.40 8.09
C SER A 403 2.16 9.93 7.80
N THR A 404 2.08 11.21 7.42
CA THR A 404 0.85 11.89 7.02
C THR A 404 0.98 12.58 5.65
N PHE A 405 -0.06 12.44 4.84
CA PHE A 405 -0.13 12.97 3.48
C PHE A 405 -1.24 14.02 3.35
N LYS A 406 -1.08 14.97 2.42
CA LYS A 406 -2.03 16.08 2.19
C LYS A 406 -3.43 15.63 1.74
N SER A 407 -3.52 14.52 1.03
CA SER A 407 -4.75 14.02 0.40
C SER A 407 -4.68 12.50 0.16
N PRO A 408 -5.81 11.83 -0.15
CA PRO A 408 -5.82 10.40 -0.50
C PRO A 408 -4.92 10.03 -1.68
N ALA A 409 -4.60 10.98 -2.55
CA ALA A 409 -3.66 10.80 -3.66
C ALA A 409 -2.21 10.56 -3.21
N LYS A 410 -1.87 10.81 -1.93
CA LYS A 410 -0.54 10.64 -1.32
C LYS A 410 0.61 11.37 -2.03
N ALA A 411 0.29 12.24 -3.00
CA ALA A 411 1.22 13.03 -3.80
C ALA A 411 2.11 13.99 -3.00
N LYS A 412 1.72 14.36 -1.76
CA LYS A 412 2.50 15.24 -0.89
C LYS A 412 2.62 14.73 0.54
N LEU A 413 3.85 14.51 0.99
CA LEU A 413 4.16 14.23 2.40
C LEU A 413 4.15 15.53 3.22
N MET A 414 3.34 15.55 4.28
CA MET A 414 3.16 16.69 5.18
C MET A 414 3.96 16.56 6.48
N ASP A 415 4.41 15.36 6.80
CA ASP A 415 4.98 15.00 8.10
C ASP A 415 6.33 15.70 8.43
N ALA A 416 6.57 15.92 9.72
CA ALA A 416 7.77 16.51 10.29
C ALA A 416 8.43 15.58 11.34
N SER A 417 8.44 14.27 11.07
CA SER A 417 8.89 13.24 12.01
C SER A 417 10.36 13.38 12.45
N LEU A 418 10.65 12.84 13.64
CA LEU A 418 12.00 12.71 14.19
C LEU A 418 12.93 11.93 13.25
N GLU A 419 12.41 10.90 12.56
CA GLU A 419 13.16 10.10 11.58
C GLU A 419 13.67 10.93 10.40
N MET A 420 12.96 11.99 10.02
CA MET A 420 13.46 12.92 9.00
C MET A 420 14.65 13.76 9.50
N SER A 421 14.68 14.11 10.79
CA SER A 421 15.85 14.79 11.39
C SER A 421 17.08 13.89 11.53
N MET A 422 16.87 12.58 11.62
CA MET A 422 17.95 11.56 11.62
C MET A 422 18.61 11.40 10.24
N CYS A 423 17.93 11.79 9.16
CA CYS A 423 18.47 11.70 7.81
C CYS A 423 19.51 12.79 7.53
N THR A 424 20.78 12.48 7.77
CA THR A 424 21.93 13.36 7.48
C THR A 424 22.86 12.70 6.45
N PRO A 425 22.97 13.25 5.22
CA PRO A 425 23.90 12.74 4.21
C PRO A 425 25.37 12.83 4.66
N SER A 426 26.22 11.93 4.20
CA SER A 426 27.61 11.88 4.68
C SER A 426 28.50 12.97 4.08
N ARG A 427 29.62 13.24 4.75
CA ARG A 427 30.68 14.09 4.20
C ARG A 427 31.25 13.55 2.88
N ALA A 428 31.21 12.23 2.66
CA ALA A 428 31.67 11.63 1.40
C ALA A 428 30.71 11.95 0.26
N PHE A 429 29.39 11.87 0.49
CA PHE A 429 28.37 12.32 -0.46
C PHE A 429 28.54 13.81 -0.82
N PHE A 430 28.65 14.69 0.18
CA PHE A 430 28.90 16.13 -0.06
C PHE A 430 30.21 16.40 -0.80
N THR A 431 31.25 15.59 -0.60
CA THR A 431 32.49 15.71 -1.36
C THR A 431 32.26 15.40 -2.83
N LYS A 432 31.59 14.28 -3.14
CA LYS A 432 31.23 13.87 -4.51
C LYS A 432 30.31 14.87 -5.22
N LEU A 433 29.39 15.52 -4.48
CA LEU A 433 28.50 16.54 -5.05
C LEU A 433 29.23 17.72 -5.69
N ASN A 434 30.50 17.98 -5.35
CA ASN A 434 31.27 19.05 -5.97
C ASN A 434 31.48 18.83 -7.48
N ASP A 435 31.43 17.58 -7.92
CA ASP A 435 31.78 17.17 -9.29
C ASP A 435 30.56 16.74 -10.12
N CYS A 436 29.35 16.72 -9.54
CA CYS A 436 28.09 16.32 -10.21
C CYS A 436 27.54 17.35 -11.24
N GLY A 437 28.39 18.22 -11.79
CA GLY A 437 28.03 19.27 -12.75
C GLY A 437 27.17 20.43 -12.20
N VAL A 438 26.52 20.30 -11.03
CA VAL A 438 25.75 21.39 -10.41
C VAL A 438 26.65 22.58 -10.04
N LEU A 439 27.76 22.34 -9.34
CA LEU A 439 28.67 23.40 -8.90
C LEU A 439 29.32 24.14 -10.08
N GLU A 440 29.74 23.40 -11.12
CA GLU A 440 30.30 23.96 -12.35
C GLU A 440 29.29 24.88 -13.07
N ARG A 441 28.05 24.41 -13.24
CA ARG A 441 26.94 25.19 -13.81
C ARG A 441 26.64 26.46 -13.01
N LEU A 442 26.66 26.39 -11.68
CA LEU A 442 26.43 27.56 -10.82
C LEU A 442 27.58 28.58 -10.91
N ILE A 443 28.84 28.13 -11.06
CA ILE A 443 29.99 29.02 -11.29
C ILE A 443 29.89 29.69 -12.66
N LEU A 444 29.47 28.98 -13.72
CA LEU A 444 29.19 29.57 -15.03
C LEU A 444 28.10 30.66 -14.95
N LEU A 445 27.00 30.38 -14.26
CA LEU A 445 25.93 31.35 -14.04
C LEU A 445 26.43 32.59 -13.29
N MET A 446 27.28 32.42 -12.27
CA MET A 446 27.86 33.55 -11.54
C MET A 446 28.71 34.45 -12.45
N ARG A 447 29.56 33.86 -13.30
CA ARG A 447 30.36 34.59 -14.29
C ARG A 447 29.49 35.36 -15.30
N GLN A 448 28.38 34.75 -15.75
CA GLN A 448 27.41 35.41 -16.64
C GLN A 448 26.69 36.58 -15.99
N LEU A 449 26.53 36.56 -14.66
CA LEU A 449 25.94 37.64 -13.87
C LEU A 449 26.96 38.71 -13.42
N GLY A 450 28.24 38.58 -13.78
CA GLY A 450 29.29 39.55 -13.45
C GLY A 450 29.84 39.46 -12.03
N TYR A 451 29.75 38.28 -11.38
CA TYR A 451 30.40 37.99 -10.09
C TYR A 451 31.82 37.43 -10.25
#